data_AF-A0AA38BSG7-F1
#
_entry.id   AF-A0AA38BSG7-F1
#
_cell.length_a   1.000
_cell.length_b   1.000
_cell.length_c   1.000
_cell.angle_alpha   90.00
_cell.angle_beta   90.00
_cell.angle_gamma   90.00
#
_symmetry.space_group_name_H-M   'P 1'
#
loop_
_entity.id
_entity.type
_entity.pdbx_description
1 polymer ?
#
loop_
_entity_poly.entity_id
_entity_poly.type
_entity_poly.pdbx_seq_one_letter_code
_entity_poly.pdbx_strand_id
1 'polypeptide(L)'
;TGKTFTAKMIFETLIRIYSNSTKSDPLKPKGLILAFTGKAAYNAGGTTFHSALLLPFNKSLLTPLGAERLDTLSKHYQQLQLVFIDEISLVGAQLLYHTDNRLRDIKQTPTVHFGNIDMVFCGDFYQAQPVNDCFVFEPPRIDKQPIPYGFWADKVK
;
A
#
# COMPACT_ATOMS: atom_id res chain seq x y z
N THR A 1 -0.82 -9.40 -18.48
CA THR A 1 0.44 -10.19 -18.58
C THR A 1 0.40 -11.30 -17.55
N GLY A 2 1.13 -12.40 -17.76
CA GLY A 2 1.17 -13.53 -16.80
C GLY A 2 1.64 -13.13 -15.39
N LYS A 3 2.40 -12.03 -15.27
CA LYS A 3 2.88 -11.46 -14.00
C LYS A 3 1.75 -11.11 -13.03
N THR A 4 0.80 -10.26 -13.44
CA THR A 4 -0.36 -9.88 -12.62
C THR A 4 -1.22 -11.09 -12.25
N PHE A 5 -1.39 -12.04 -13.17
CA PHE A 5 -2.14 -13.27 -12.90
C PHE A 5 -1.48 -14.12 -11.82
N THR A 6 -0.17 -14.40 -11.94
CA THR A 6 0.58 -15.15 -10.94
C THR A 6 0.57 -14.44 -9.59
N ALA A 7 0.77 -13.12 -9.59
CA ALA A 7 0.81 -12.33 -8.37
C ALA A 7 -0.56 -12.32 -7.66
N LYS A 8 -1.65 -12.26 -8.43
CA LYS A 8 -3.01 -12.44 -7.92
C LYS A 8 -3.24 -13.82 -7.32
N MET A 9 -2.75 -14.89 -7.96
CA MET A 9 -2.85 -16.25 -7.40
C MET A 9 -2.09 -16.40 -6.08
N ILE A 10 -0.91 -15.79 -5.97
CA ILE A 10 -0.14 -15.73 -4.72
C ILE A 10 -0.96 -15.00 -3.65
N PHE A 11 -1.48 -13.82 -3.98
CA PHE A 11 -2.30 -13.04 -3.06
C PHE A 11 -3.54 -13.82 -2.58
N GLU A 12 -4.30 -14.42 -3.48
CA GLU A 12 -5.47 -15.24 -3.13
C GLU A 12 -5.10 -16.42 -2.23
N THR A 13 -3.97 -17.07 -2.50
CA THR A 13 -3.46 -18.17 -1.67
C THR A 13 -3.08 -17.70 -0.28
N LEU A 14 -2.36 -16.58 -0.17
CA LEU A 14 -2.01 -15.98 1.11
C LEU A 14 -3.26 -15.63 1.91
N ILE A 15 -4.26 -15.00 1.30
CA ILE A 15 -5.51 -14.66 1.98
C ILE A 15 -6.24 -15.89 2.51
N ARG A 16 -6.21 -17.01 1.78
CA ARG A 16 -6.76 -18.28 2.29
C ARG A 16 -6.02 -18.76 3.53
N ILE A 17 -4.69 -18.65 3.56
CA ILE A 17 -3.88 -19.00 4.74
C ILE A 17 -4.24 -18.10 5.94
N TYR A 18 -4.30 -16.78 5.75
CA TYR A 18 -4.73 -15.85 6.81
C TYR A 18 -6.19 -16.06 7.25
N SER A 19 -7.03 -16.58 6.36
CA SER A 19 -8.44 -16.89 6.65
C SER A 19 -8.62 -18.11 7.53
N ASN A 20 -7.77 -19.13 7.35
CA ASN A 20 -7.87 -20.38 8.12
C ASN A 20 -7.43 -20.23 9.58
N SER A 21 -6.60 -19.24 9.90
CA SER A 21 -5.98 -19.10 11.22
C SER A 21 -6.80 -18.32 12.25
N THR A 22 -7.91 -17.67 11.87
CA THR A 22 -8.67 -16.79 12.79
C THR A 22 -10.18 -16.80 12.52
N LYS A 23 -11.01 -16.80 13.58
CA LYS A 23 -12.44 -16.43 13.51
C LYS A 23 -12.53 -14.96 13.10
N SER A 24 -12.73 -14.71 11.82
CA SER A 24 -12.76 -13.36 11.25
C SER A 24 -14.15 -12.91 10.84
N ASP A 25 -14.32 -11.59 10.81
CA ASP A 25 -15.54 -10.95 10.36
C ASP A 25 -15.50 -10.92 8.82
N PRO A 26 -16.44 -11.59 8.12
CA PRO A 26 -16.42 -11.64 6.66
C PRO A 26 -16.60 -10.27 6.00
N LEU A 27 -17.09 -9.26 6.73
CA LEU A 27 -17.24 -7.89 6.22
C LEU A 27 -15.95 -7.08 6.26
N LYS A 28 -14.91 -7.56 6.94
CA LYS A 28 -13.63 -6.85 7.08
C LYS A 28 -12.58 -7.46 6.17
N PRO A 29 -11.98 -6.68 5.26
CA PRO A 29 -10.95 -7.19 4.37
C PRO A 29 -9.71 -7.63 5.15
N LYS A 30 -9.26 -8.87 4.90
CA LYS A 30 -7.94 -9.37 5.32
C LYS A 30 -6.84 -8.98 4.34
N GLY A 31 -7.22 -8.75 3.09
CA GLY A 31 -6.35 -8.46 1.97
C GLY A 31 -6.80 -7.22 1.23
N LEU A 32 -5.85 -6.44 0.74
CA LEU A 32 -6.11 -5.27 -0.09
C LEU A 32 -5.17 -5.25 -1.30
N ILE A 33 -5.71 -5.12 -2.49
CA ILE A 33 -4.94 -4.88 -3.72
C ILE A 33 -5.00 -3.40 -4.06
N LEU A 34 -3.84 -2.78 -4.22
CA LEU A 34 -3.65 -1.38 -4.55
C LEU A 34 -2.95 -1.23 -5.90
N ALA A 35 -3.35 -0.22 -6.68
CA ALA A 35 -2.64 0.17 -7.89
C ALA A 35 -2.66 1.68 -8.10
N PHE A 36 -1.72 2.20 -8.91
CA PHE A 36 -1.62 3.64 -9.17
C PHE A 36 -2.80 4.18 -9.99
N THR A 37 -3.24 3.45 -11.03
CA THR A 37 -4.32 3.88 -11.92
C THR A 37 -5.59 3.07 -11.72
N GLY A 38 -6.75 3.66 -12.03
CA GLY A 38 -8.04 2.97 -11.96
C GLY A 38 -8.12 1.74 -12.88
N LYS A 39 -7.48 1.80 -14.07
CA LYS A 39 -7.44 0.67 -15.01
C LYS A 39 -6.63 -0.50 -14.46
N ALA A 40 -5.46 -0.22 -13.86
CA ALA A 40 -4.65 -1.25 -13.22
C ALA A 40 -5.38 -1.87 -12.02
N ALA A 41 -5.98 -1.01 -11.18
CA ALA A 41 -6.77 -1.45 -10.03
C ALA A 41 -7.93 -2.37 -10.46
N TYR A 42 -8.70 -1.98 -11.47
CA TYR A 42 -9.79 -2.78 -12.01
C TYR A 42 -9.30 -4.14 -12.53
N ASN A 43 -8.23 -4.16 -13.30
CA ASN A 43 -7.67 -5.39 -13.87
C ASN A 43 -7.15 -6.36 -12.79
N ALA A 44 -6.55 -5.83 -11.72
CA ALA A 44 -6.08 -6.62 -10.60
C ALA A 44 -7.22 -7.06 -9.65
N GLY A 45 -8.42 -6.47 -9.78
CA GLY A 45 -9.54 -6.68 -8.86
C GLY A 45 -9.36 -5.95 -7.52
N GLY A 46 -8.63 -4.84 -7.54
CA GLY A 46 -8.34 -4.00 -6.39
C GLY A 46 -8.90 -2.59 -6.52
N THR A 47 -8.29 -1.66 -5.80
CA THR A 47 -8.67 -0.25 -5.76
C THR A 47 -7.44 0.64 -5.88
N THR A 48 -7.64 1.94 -6.09
CA THR A 48 -6.52 2.89 -6.13
C THR A 48 -6.08 3.27 -4.73
N PHE A 49 -4.81 3.65 -4.56
CA PHE A 49 -4.29 4.19 -3.29
C PHE A 49 -5.17 5.31 -2.72
N HIS A 50 -5.54 6.27 -3.58
CA HIS A 50 -6.35 7.43 -3.21
C HIS A 50 -7.72 7.01 -2.67
N SER A 51 -8.38 6.06 -3.33
CA SER A 51 -9.69 5.57 -2.93
C SER A 51 -9.65 4.70 -1.67
N ALA A 52 -8.71 3.75 -1.60
CA ALA A 52 -8.63 2.82 -0.46
C ALA A 52 -8.25 3.52 0.84
N LEU A 53 -7.29 4.42 0.76
CA LEU A 53 -6.65 4.98 1.94
C LEU A 53 -7.09 6.42 2.20
N LEU A 54 -8.01 6.99 1.42
CA LEU A 54 -8.44 8.39 1.51
C LEU A 54 -7.25 9.37 1.44
N LEU A 55 -6.33 9.12 0.49
CA LEU A 55 -5.16 9.97 0.29
C LEU A 55 -5.52 11.18 -0.60
N PRO A 56 -5.00 12.38 -0.30
CA PRO A 56 -5.15 13.53 -1.18
C PRO A 56 -4.34 13.30 -2.47
N PHE A 57 -4.83 13.81 -3.61
CA PHE A 57 -4.08 13.82 -4.87
C PHE A 57 -2.91 14.83 -4.87
N ASN A 58 -2.94 15.76 -3.92
CA ASN A 58 -1.98 16.84 -3.83
C ASN A 58 -0.67 16.32 -3.23
N LYS A 59 0.47 16.66 -3.83
CA LYS A 59 1.82 16.35 -3.34
C LYS A 59 2.24 17.15 -2.09
N SER A 60 1.28 17.74 -1.38
CA SER A 60 1.59 18.38 -0.11
C SER A 60 1.73 17.33 0.99
N LEU A 61 2.12 17.77 2.18
CA LEU A 61 2.12 16.92 3.37
C LEU A 61 0.76 16.22 3.54
N LEU A 62 0.80 14.93 3.92
CA LEU A 62 -0.41 14.16 4.19
C LEU A 62 -1.24 14.89 5.24
N THR A 63 -2.40 15.38 4.83
CA THR A 63 -3.33 16.02 5.75
C THR A 63 -3.89 14.94 6.68
N PRO A 64 -3.84 15.14 8.02
CA PRO A 64 -4.45 14.22 8.96
C PRO A 64 -5.93 14.04 8.63
N LEU A 65 -6.43 12.80 8.72
CA LEU A 65 -7.86 12.58 8.67
C LEU A 65 -8.52 13.13 9.94
N GLY A 66 -9.75 13.63 9.80
CA GLY A 66 -10.58 13.91 10.97
C GLY A 66 -10.87 12.61 11.72
N ALA A 67 -11.01 12.70 13.05
CA ALA A 67 -11.13 11.55 13.94
C ALA A 67 -12.22 10.55 13.51
N GLU A 68 -13.38 11.03 13.07
CA GLU A 68 -14.50 10.20 12.60
C GLU A 68 -14.14 9.37 11.34
N ARG A 69 -13.50 10.01 10.35
CA ARG A 69 -13.09 9.35 9.11
C ARG A 69 -11.99 8.33 9.37
N LEU A 70 -11.05 8.67 10.26
CA LEU A 70 -9.98 7.75 10.64
C LEU A 70 -10.56 6.54 11.39
N ASP A 71 -11.46 6.75 12.35
CA ASP A 71 -12.10 5.67 13.10
C ASP A 71 -12.89 4.72 12.18
N THR A 72 -13.64 5.28 11.23
CA THR A 72 -14.34 4.48 10.21
C THR A 72 -13.38 3.63 9.39
N LEU A 73 -12.26 4.22 8.95
CA LEU A 73 -11.24 3.54 8.17
C LEU A 73 -10.50 2.47 8.97
N SER A 74 -10.16 2.76 10.23
CA SER A 74 -9.56 1.83 11.19
C SER A 74 -10.46 0.64 11.46
N LYS A 75 -11.77 0.85 11.64
CA LYS A 75 -12.76 -0.23 11.81
C LYS A 75 -12.89 -1.09 10.56
N HIS A 76 -12.87 -0.48 9.38
CA HIS A 76 -12.93 -1.19 8.11
C HIS A 76 -11.69 -2.07 7.92
N TYR A 77 -10.48 -1.53 8.09
CA TYR A 77 -9.22 -2.27 7.91
C TYR A 77 -8.70 -2.93 9.20
N GLN A 78 -9.54 -3.13 10.20
CA GLN A 78 -9.12 -3.70 11.49
C GLN A 78 -8.45 -5.08 11.31
N GLN A 79 -9.00 -5.90 10.41
CA GLN A 79 -8.50 -7.25 10.11
C GLN A 79 -7.54 -7.32 8.92
N LEU A 80 -7.16 -6.18 8.34
CA LEU A 80 -6.22 -6.13 7.22
C LEU A 80 -4.84 -6.66 7.66
N GLN A 81 -4.33 -7.68 6.97
CA GLN A 81 -3.05 -8.33 7.26
C GLN A 81 -2.10 -8.30 6.08
N LEU A 82 -2.63 -8.22 4.85
CA LEU A 82 -1.85 -8.28 3.62
C LEU A 82 -2.25 -7.15 2.67
N VAL A 83 -1.27 -6.43 2.14
CA VAL A 83 -1.47 -5.44 1.07
C VAL A 83 -0.59 -5.83 -0.12
N PHE A 84 -1.22 -5.92 -1.29
CA PHE A 84 -0.56 -6.16 -2.55
C PHE A 84 -0.56 -4.89 -3.39
N ILE A 85 0.59 -4.47 -3.88
CA ILE A 85 0.73 -3.31 -4.77
C ILE A 85 1.11 -3.80 -6.17
N ASP A 86 0.20 -3.58 -7.12
CA ASP A 86 0.45 -3.81 -8.53
C ASP A 86 1.06 -2.56 -9.18
N GLU A 87 1.91 -2.79 -10.19
CA GLU A 87 2.65 -1.76 -10.92
C GLU A 87 3.42 -0.79 -9.99
N ILE A 88 4.21 -1.33 -9.06
CA ILE A 88 5.02 -0.55 -8.10
C ILE A 88 5.96 0.47 -8.77
N SER A 89 6.33 0.26 -10.03
CA SER A 89 7.16 1.19 -10.80
C SER A 89 6.49 2.52 -11.11
N LEU A 90 5.14 2.56 -11.14
CA LEU A 90 4.37 3.80 -11.29
C LEU A 90 4.14 4.53 -9.97
N VAL A 91 4.40 3.86 -8.84
CA VAL A 91 4.24 4.44 -7.51
C VAL A 91 5.50 5.22 -7.17
N GLY A 92 5.35 6.50 -6.86
CA GLY A 92 6.46 7.31 -6.42
C GLY A 92 6.74 7.19 -4.91
N ALA A 93 7.95 7.57 -4.50
CA ALA A 93 8.37 7.50 -3.09
C ALA A 93 7.43 8.26 -2.15
N GLN A 94 6.88 9.39 -2.58
CA GLN A 94 5.97 10.19 -1.77
C GLN A 94 4.64 9.47 -1.54
N LEU A 95 4.07 8.84 -2.58
CA LEU A 95 2.82 8.10 -2.46
C LEU A 95 2.98 6.89 -1.54
N LEU A 96 4.12 6.19 -1.64
CA LEU A 96 4.45 5.08 -0.75
C LEU A 96 4.62 5.56 0.70
N TYR A 97 5.23 6.72 0.92
CA TYR A 97 5.39 7.32 2.26
C TYR A 97 4.04 7.70 2.87
N HIS A 98 3.14 8.28 2.08
CA HIS A 98 1.77 8.57 2.52
C HIS A 98 0.97 7.31 2.82
N THR A 99 1.19 6.25 2.03
CA THR A 99 0.61 4.92 2.27
C THR A 99 1.07 4.35 3.61
N ASP A 100 2.38 4.36 3.89
CA ASP A 100 2.95 3.93 5.17
C ASP A 100 2.36 4.71 6.36
N ASN A 101 2.39 6.04 6.32
CA ASN A 101 1.81 6.88 7.38
C ASN A 101 0.33 6.55 7.62
N ARG A 102 -0.46 6.41 6.55
CA ARG A 102 -1.89 6.13 6.68
C ARG A 102 -2.15 4.74 7.26
N LEU A 103 -1.37 3.73 6.88
CA LEU A 103 -1.50 2.40 7.46
C LEU A 103 -1.10 2.38 8.94
N ARG A 104 -0.07 3.13 9.33
CA ARG A 104 0.31 3.35 10.73
C ARG A 104 -0.80 4.02 11.53
N ASP A 105 -1.46 5.04 10.97
CA ASP A 105 -2.61 5.69 11.61
C ASP A 105 -3.78 4.71 11.78
N ILE A 106 -4.10 3.96 10.72
CA ILE A 106 -5.18 2.95 10.70
C ILE A 106 -4.96 1.88 11.77
N LYS A 107 -3.72 1.39 11.90
CA LYS A 107 -3.32 0.32 12.82
C LYS A 107 -2.86 0.83 14.20
N GLN A 108 -2.87 2.14 14.43
CA GLN A 108 -2.44 2.77 15.68
C GLN A 108 -1.01 2.37 16.08
N THR A 109 -0.11 2.27 15.11
CA THR A 109 1.28 1.79 15.28
C THR A 109 2.26 2.81 14.68
N PRO A 110 2.46 3.97 15.33
CA PRO A 110 3.16 5.12 14.73
C PRO A 110 4.64 4.86 14.37
N THR A 111 5.25 3.85 15.01
CA THR A 111 6.68 3.52 14.85
C THR A 111 6.94 2.30 13.97
N VAL A 112 5.92 1.52 13.61
CA VAL A 112 6.09 0.26 12.87
C VAL A 112 5.74 0.46 11.41
N HIS A 113 6.67 0.19 10.50
CA HIS A 113 6.43 0.33 9.06
C HIS A 113 5.17 -0.41 8.61
N PHE A 114 4.38 0.28 7.78
CA PHE A 114 3.10 -0.13 7.23
C PHE A 114 2.09 -0.62 8.29
N GLY A 115 2.29 -0.24 9.55
CA GLY A 115 1.45 -0.67 10.66
C GLY A 115 1.47 -2.18 10.93
N ASN A 116 2.61 -2.83 10.69
CA ASN A 116 2.77 -4.29 10.83
C ASN A 116 1.87 -5.11 9.88
N ILE A 117 1.66 -4.60 8.67
CA ILE A 117 0.95 -5.27 7.60
C ILE A 117 1.98 -5.88 6.65
N ASP A 118 1.73 -7.11 6.20
CA ASP A 118 2.57 -7.77 5.21
C ASP A 118 2.37 -7.11 3.84
N MET A 119 3.45 -6.64 3.24
CA MET A 119 3.44 -5.92 1.97
C MET A 119 4.03 -6.78 0.86
N VAL A 120 3.30 -6.92 -0.25
CA VAL A 120 3.76 -7.59 -1.47
C VAL A 120 3.77 -6.58 -2.61
N PHE A 121 4.91 -6.40 -3.26
CA PHE A 121 5.07 -5.45 -4.37
C PHE A 121 5.31 -6.22 -5.67
N CYS A 122 4.63 -5.84 -6.74
CA CYS A 122 4.84 -6.38 -8.07
C CYS A 122 4.90 -5.24 -9.09
N GLY A 123 5.80 -5.35 -10.06
CA GLY A 123 5.93 -4.40 -11.15
C GLY A 123 7.29 -4.52 -11.82
N ASP A 124 7.51 -3.65 -12.79
CA ASP A 124 8.72 -3.62 -13.60
C ASP A 124 9.23 -2.18 -13.72
N PHE A 125 10.34 -1.89 -13.05
CA PHE A 125 10.94 -0.55 -13.01
C PHE A 125 11.55 -0.12 -14.35
N TYR A 126 11.70 -1.04 -15.32
CA TYR A 126 12.18 -0.70 -16.66
C TYR A 126 11.06 -0.30 -17.63
N GLN A 127 9.78 -0.46 -17.26
CA GLN A 127 8.66 -0.12 -18.14
C GLN A 127 8.29 1.36 -18.08
N ALA A 128 8.02 1.88 -16.89
CA ALA A 128 7.57 3.25 -16.69
C ALA A 128 8.04 3.79 -15.35
N GLN A 129 8.42 5.06 -15.34
CA GLN A 129 8.80 5.80 -14.14
C GLN A 129 7.57 6.47 -13.49
N PRO A 130 7.62 6.76 -12.17
CA PRO A 130 6.57 7.51 -11.50
C PRO A 130 6.36 8.89 -12.12
N VAL A 131 5.10 9.31 -12.27
CA VAL A 131 4.80 10.62 -12.87
C VAL A 131 5.08 11.74 -11.89
N ASN A 132 6.05 12.60 -12.23
CA ASN A 132 6.45 13.77 -11.45
C ASN A 132 6.97 13.44 -10.02
N ASP A 133 7.38 12.20 -9.76
CA ASP A 133 7.90 11.76 -8.45
C ASP A 133 9.19 10.93 -8.67
N CYS A 134 9.93 10.66 -7.60
CA CYS A 134 11.11 9.80 -7.62
C CYS A 134 10.72 8.33 -7.43
N PHE A 135 11.61 7.41 -7.81
CA PHE A 135 11.38 5.98 -7.60
C PHE A 135 11.25 5.65 -6.11
N VAL A 136 10.55 4.56 -5.77
CA VAL A 136 10.33 4.14 -4.37
C VAL A 136 11.63 3.87 -3.58
N PHE A 137 12.73 3.62 -4.27
CA PHE A 137 14.06 3.40 -3.69
C PHE A 137 14.90 4.68 -3.58
N GLU A 138 14.37 5.82 -4.03
CA GLU A 138 14.99 7.13 -3.91
C GLU A 138 14.37 7.90 -2.74
N PRO A 139 15.10 8.87 -2.13
CA PRO A 139 14.53 9.70 -1.08
C PRO A 139 13.36 10.55 -1.63
N PRO A 140 12.23 10.63 -0.91
CA PRO A 140 11.10 11.46 -1.33
C PRO A 140 11.50 12.94 -1.27
N ARG A 141 10.92 13.74 -2.16
CA ARG A 141 11.22 15.18 -2.27
C ARG A 141 10.59 16.06 -1.17
N ILE A 142 10.03 15.44 -0.12
CA ILE A 142 9.52 16.15 1.06
C ILE A 142 10.67 16.20 2.09
N ASP A 143 10.94 17.36 2.68
CA ASP A 143 11.97 17.59 3.73
C ASP A 143 11.72 16.86 5.08
N LYS A 144 11.08 15.69 5.07
CA LYS A 144 10.93 14.83 6.24
C LYS A 144 11.39 13.43 5.88
N GLN A 145 12.11 12.83 6.82
CA GLN A 145 12.93 11.65 6.63
C GLN A 145 12.28 10.62 5.69
N PRO A 146 13.03 10.10 4.70
CA PRO A 146 12.56 9.01 3.85
C PRO A 146 11.96 7.91 4.72
N ILE A 147 10.94 7.20 4.21
CA ILE A 147 10.74 5.78 4.61
C ILE A 147 12.16 5.23 4.63
N PRO A 148 12.70 4.82 5.79
CA PRO A 148 14.13 4.80 6.00
C PRO A 148 14.73 4.10 4.80
N TYR A 149 15.70 4.77 4.16
CA TYR A 149 16.41 4.27 2.99
C TYR A 149 16.78 2.77 3.16
N GLY A 150 16.92 2.31 4.41
CA GLY A 150 16.95 0.91 4.86
C GLY A 150 15.85 -0.06 4.41
N PHE A 151 14.62 0.35 4.05
CA PHE A 151 13.61 -0.60 3.56
C PHE A 151 14.08 -1.30 2.28
N TRP A 152 14.76 -0.55 1.40
CA TRP A 152 15.33 -1.06 0.15
C TRP A 152 16.85 -1.26 0.21
N ALA A 153 17.58 -0.51 1.05
CA ALA A 153 19.04 -0.44 1.00
C ALA A 153 19.75 -1.79 1.20
N ASP A 154 19.16 -2.73 1.95
CA ASP A 154 19.75 -4.06 2.15
C ASP A 154 19.36 -5.08 1.06
N LYS A 155 18.44 -4.72 0.17
CA LYS A 155 17.81 -5.63 -0.81
C LYS A 155 18.13 -5.30 -2.26
N VAL A 156 18.68 -4.11 -2.53
CA VAL A 156 19.09 -3.66 -3.87
C VAL A 156 20.61 -3.49 -3.88
N LYS A 157 21.33 -4.60 -4.08
CA LYS A 157 22.75 -4.64 -4.44
C LYS A 157 22.91 -5.40 -5.74
#